data_AF-A0A7C4U7D6-F1
#
_entry.id   AF-A0A7C4U7D6-F1
#
_cell.length_a   1.000
_cell.length_b   1.000
_cell.length_c   1.000
_cell.angle_alpha   90.00
_cell.angle_beta   90.00
_cell.angle_gamma   90.00
#
_symmetry.space_group_name_H-M   'P 1'
#
loop_
_entity.id
_entity.type
_entity.pdbx_description
1 polymer ?
#
loop_
_entity_poly.entity_id
_entity_poly.type
_entity_poly.pdbx_seq_one_letter_code
_entity_poly.pdbx_strand_id
1 'polypeptide(L)'
;MKKIVFALLLLVFNQSVQSQQSNKPKLQAMYDAIKAAGILHPDFVMAQCIQETGWLSCKKCCLRYHNLFGFYIKGNKCKKFESDEECIAYYKTWQDKRYTKWRKKHPKADYYHFLKSVGYATGDKYTAELKPKVAWVRKNLKL
;
A
#
# COMPACT_ATOMS: atom_id res chain seq x y z
N MET A 1 13.44 49.22 1.76
CA MET A 1 12.10 49.09 1.14
C MET A 1 11.87 47.65 0.70
N LYS A 2 10.71 47.10 1.09
CA LYS A 2 10.03 45.88 0.61
C LYS A 2 10.77 44.53 0.69
N LYS A 3 10.46 43.80 1.76
CA LYS A 3 10.49 42.34 1.86
C LYS A 3 9.43 41.78 0.89
N ILE A 4 9.79 40.88 -0.02
CA ILE A 4 8.82 40.08 -0.77
C ILE A 4 8.92 38.64 -0.29
N VAL A 5 7.78 38.17 0.21
CA VAL A 5 7.47 36.86 0.75
C VAL A 5 7.38 35.84 -0.39
N PHE A 6 8.11 34.73 -0.30
CA PHE A 6 7.79 33.52 -1.07
C PHE A 6 7.09 32.51 -0.15
N ALA A 7 5.77 32.66 -0.02
CA ALA A 7 4.89 31.65 0.54
C ALA A 7 4.47 30.70 -0.60
N LEU A 8 5.26 29.66 -0.86
CA LEU A 8 4.99 28.69 -1.93
C LEU A 8 5.28 27.24 -1.50
N LEU A 9 5.11 26.95 -0.20
CA LEU A 9 5.38 25.63 0.40
C LEU A 9 4.18 25.01 1.14
N LEU A 10 2.95 25.48 0.90
CA LEU A 10 1.73 24.97 1.57
C LEU A 10 0.71 24.28 0.65
N LEU A 11 0.96 24.18 -0.67
CA LEU A 11 -0.02 23.60 -1.60
C LEU A 11 0.07 22.08 -1.78
N VAL A 12 1.20 21.43 -1.44
CA VAL A 12 1.39 19.99 -1.70
C VAL A 12 0.75 19.11 -0.61
N PHE A 13 0.66 19.59 0.64
CA PHE A 13 0.02 18.83 1.73
C PHE A 13 -1.49 18.70 1.58
N ASN A 14 -2.15 19.74 1.05
CA ASN A 14 -3.61 19.81 0.95
C ASN A 14 -4.23 18.80 -0.04
N GLN A 15 -3.52 18.45 -1.13
CA GLN A 15 -4.05 17.50 -2.12
C GLN A 15 -4.19 16.08 -1.58
N SER A 16 -3.26 15.66 -0.72
CA SER A 16 -3.27 14.31 -0.14
C SER A 16 -4.44 14.10 0.83
N VAL A 17 -4.76 15.10 1.65
CA VAL A 17 -5.86 15.06 2.62
C VAL A 17 -7.22 15.12 1.92
N GLN A 18 -7.35 15.96 0.88
CA GLN A 18 -8.57 16.04 0.07
C GLN A 18 -8.86 14.70 -0.65
N SER A 19 -7.83 14.07 -1.23
CA SER A 19 -7.94 12.76 -1.91
C SER A 19 -8.29 11.61 -0.95
N GLN A 20 -7.76 11.64 0.28
CA GLN A 20 -8.09 10.67 1.33
C GLN A 20 -9.57 10.70 1.69
N GLN A 21 -10.13 11.90 1.86
CA GLN A 21 -11.50 12.07 2.34
C GLN A 21 -12.54 11.74 1.27
N SER A 22 -12.31 12.12 0.01
CA SER A 22 -13.24 11.84 -1.09
C SER A 22 -13.25 10.37 -1.52
N ASN A 23 -12.12 9.67 -1.40
CA ASN A 23 -12.00 8.27 -1.83
C ASN A 23 -12.29 7.24 -0.74
N LYS A 24 -12.72 7.66 0.46
CA LYS A 24 -12.93 6.75 1.60
C LYS A 24 -13.85 5.55 1.29
N PRO A 25 -14.99 5.69 0.59
CA PRO A 25 -15.81 4.52 0.21
C PRO A 25 -15.08 3.54 -0.69
N LYS A 26 -14.29 4.03 -1.66
CA LYS A 26 -13.48 3.18 -2.55
C LYS A 26 -12.37 2.47 -1.77
N LEU A 27 -11.72 3.16 -0.83
CA LEU A 27 -10.71 2.57 0.04
C LEU A 27 -11.32 1.51 0.97
N GLN A 28 -12.53 1.72 1.47
CA GLN A 28 -13.26 0.73 2.27
C GLN A 28 -13.59 -0.52 1.43
N ALA A 29 -14.14 -0.35 0.22
CA ALA A 29 -14.44 -1.47 -0.67
C ALA A 29 -13.19 -2.30 -1.01
N MET A 30 -12.06 -1.63 -1.29
CA MET A 30 -10.77 -2.30 -1.52
C MET A 30 -10.30 -3.06 -0.27
N TYR A 31 -10.44 -2.46 0.92
CA TYR A 31 -10.10 -3.12 2.17
C TYR A 31 -10.96 -4.36 2.44
N ASP A 32 -12.26 -4.27 2.18
CA ASP A 32 -13.19 -5.39 2.31
C ASP A 32 -12.86 -6.52 1.33
N ALA A 33 -12.46 -6.19 0.09
CA ALA A 33 -11.99 -7.19 -0.89
C ALA A 33 -10.70 -7.90 -0.42
N ILE A 34 -9.73 -7.16 0.13
CA ILE A 34 -8.51 -7.73 0.72
C ILE A 34 -8.85 -8.67 1.88
N LYS A 35 -9.78 -8.29 2.77
CA LYS A 35 -10.24 -9.13 3.88
C LYS A 35 -10.95 -10.39 3.37
N ALA A 36 -11.87 -10.23 2.41
CA ALA A 36 -12.64 -11.33 1.83
C ALA A 36 -11.74 -12.38 1.15
N ALA A 37 -10.59 -11.98 0.61
CA ALA A 37 -9.60 -12.88 0.04
C ALA A 37 -8.79 -13.70 1.08
N GLY A 38 -9.02 -13.49 2.39
CA GLY A 38 -8.30 -14.20 3.45
C GLY A 38 -6.82 -13.86 3.52
N ILE A 39 -6.45 -12.64 3.10
CA ILE A 39 -5.08 -12.12 3.22
C ILE A 39 -4.81 -11.78 4.68
N LEU A 40 -3.69 -12.27 5.20
CA LEU A 40 -3.23 -12.01 6.56
C LEU A 40 -2.77 -10.55 6.68
N HIS A 41 -3.01 -9.93 7.85
CA HIS A 41 -2.65 -8.53 8.13
C HIS A 41 -3.23 -7.56 7.09
N PRO A 42 -4.56 -7.58 6.86
CA PRO A 42 -5.18 -6.82 5.77
C PRO A 42 -4.98 -5.32 5.94
N ASP A 43 -4.80 -4.83 7.17
CA ASP A 43 -4.48 -3.44 7.49
C ASP A 43 -3.12 -3.00 6.90
N PHE A 44 -2.12 -3.87 6.99
CA PHE A 44 -0.83 -3.66 6.34
C PHE A 44 -0.96 -3.73 4.82
N VAL A 45 -1.69 -4.70 4.30
CA VAL A 45 -1.84 -4.88 2.85
C VAL A 45 -2.60 -3.72 2.20
N MET A 46 -3.61 -3.18 2.89
CA MET A 46 -4.29 -1.97 2.46
C MET A 46 -3.38 -0.74 2.51
N ALA A 47 -2.52 -0.63 3.53
CA ALA A 47 -1.52 0.44 3.60
C ALA A 47 -0.50 0.34 2.46
N GLN A 48 -0.12 -0.87 2.04
CA GLN A 48 0.70 -1.09 0.84
C GLN A 48 -0.05 -0.61 -0.40
N CYS A 49 -1.33 -1.01 -0.56
CA CYS A 49 -2.15 -0.52 -1.65
C CYS A 49 -2.18 1.02 -1.74
N ILE A 50 -2.39 1.70 -0.61
CA ILE A 50 -2.37 3.16 -0.55
C ILE A 50 -1.01 3.74 -0.98
N GLN A 51 0.09 3.14 -0.52
CA GLN A 51 1.45 3.56 -0.86
C GLN A 51 1.72 3.42 -2.36
N GLU A 52 1.43 2.26 -2.95
CA GLU A 52 1.77 1.96 -4.34
C GLU A 52 0.87 2.68 -5.35
N THR A 53 -0.37 2.97 -4.96
CA THR A 53 -1.39 3.55 -5.84
C THR A 53 -1.64 5.04 -5.60
N GLY A 54 -0.94 5.65 -4.63
CA GLY A 54 -1.20 7.01 -4.20
C GLY A 54 -2.68 7.20 -3.84
N TRP A 55 -3.18 6.42 -2.87
CA TRP A 55 -4.58 6.48 -2.43
C TRP A 55 -5.61 6.14 -3.55
N LEU A 56 -5.33 5.12 -4.36
CA LEU A 56 -6.17 4.69 -5.50
C LEU A 56 -6.46 5.79 -6.53
N SER A 57 -5.60 6.80 -6.61
CA SER A 57 -5.80 8.01 -7.43
C SER A 57 -4.70 8.24 -8.48
N CYS A 58 -3.60 7.50 -8.40
CA CYS A 58 -2.45 7.69 -9.26
C CYS A 58 -2.73 7.27 -10.73
N LYS A 59 -2.59 8.23 -11.65
CA LYS A 59 -2.84 8.03 -13.09
C LYS A 59 -1.62 7.53 -13.88
N LYS A 60 -0.40 7.74 -13.37
CA LYS A 60 0.86 7.46 -14.10
C LYS A 60 1.72 6.32 -13.53
N CYS A 61 1.21 5.57 -12.55
CA CYS A 61 1.90 4.40 -11.95
C CYS A 61 1.25 3.08 -12.38
N CYS A 62 1.64 1.99 -11.72
CA CYS A 62 1.21 0.62 -12.04
C CYS A 62 -0.29 0.37 -11.79
N LEU A 63 -1.01 1.26 -11.08
CA LEU A 63 -2.46 1.17 -10.87
C LEU A 63 -3.24 1.02 -12.19
N ARG A 64 -2.76 1.66 -13.29
CA ARG A 64 -3.39 1.53 -14.62
C ARG A 64 -3.36 0.12 -15.21
N TYR A 65 -2.63 -0.80 -14.59
CA TYR A 65 -2.51 -2.21 -14.97
C TYR A 65 -3.09 -3.14 -13.90
N HIS A 66 -4.04 -2.63 -13.08
CA HIS A 66 -4.61 -3.33 -11.93
C HIS A 66 -3.57 -3.81 -10.90
N ASN A 67 -2.38 -3.21 -10.90
CA ASN A 67 -1.31 -3.60 -10.00
C ASN A 67 -1.38 -2.76 -8.73
N LEU A 68 -2.15 -3.28 -7.77
CA LEU A 68 -2.46 -2.65 -6.50
C LEU A 68 -1.27 -2.63 -5.54
N PHE A 69 -0.31 -3.54 -5.71
CA PHE A 69 0.73 -3.83 -4.72
C PHE A 69 2.17 -3.63 -5.24
N GLY A 70 2.35 -3.02 -6.41
CA GLY A 70 3.68 -2.68 -6.90
C GLY A 70 4.53 -3.89 -7.30
N PHE A 71 3.93 -4.98 -7.79
CA PHE A 71 4.69 -6.12 -8.28
C PHE A 71 5.41 -5.80 -9.59
N TYR A 72 6.72 -6.09 -9.68
CA TYR A 72 7.51 -5.90 -10.89
C TYR A 72 7.91 -7.23 -11.54
N ILE A 73 8.08 -7.21 -12.87
CA ILE A 73 8.63 -8.30 -13.67
C ILE A 73 10.01 -7.91 -14.23
N LYS A 74 10.67 -8.84 -14.94
CA LYS A 74 12.00 -8.63 -15.55
C LYS A 74 12.06 -7.31 -16.33
N GLY A 75 13.11 -6.53 -16.07
CA GLY A 75 13.33 -5.22 -16.69
C GLY A 75 12.56 -4.08 -16.02
N ASN A 76 12.22 -4.19 -14.73
CA ASN A 76 11.56 -3.15 -13.93
C ASN A 76 10.22 -2.66 -14.51
N LYS A 77 9.48 -3.57 -15.15
CA LYS A 77 8.14 -3.29 -15.68
C LYS A 77 7.10 -3.67 -14.65
N CYS A 78 6.05 -2.85 -14.52
CA CYS A 78 4.88 -3.22 -13.72
C CYS A 78 4.34 -4.57 -14.21
N LYS A 79 4.12 -5.51 -13.29
CA LYS A 79 3.27 -6.67 -13.59
C LYS A 79 1.88 -6.15 -13.94
N LYS A 80 1.28 -6.71 -14.98
CA LYS A 80 -0.10 -6.44 -15.37
C LYS A 80 -1.01 -7.53 -14.82
N PHE A 81 -2.21 -7.11 -14.45
CA PHE A 81 -3.33 -7.95 -14.06
C PHE A 81 -4.54 -7.52 -14.90
N GLU A 82 -5.43 -8.46 -15.17
CA GLU A 82 -6.68 -8.26 -15.89
C GLU A 82 -7.73 -7.57 -15.00
N SER A 83 -7.64 -7.73 -13.68
CA SER A 83 -8.52 -7.06 -12.72
C SER A 83 -7.88 -6.86 -11.34
N ASP A 84 -8.52 -6.03 -10.51
CA ASP A 84 -8.11 -5.80 -9.13
C ASP A 84 -8.20 -7.10 -8.31
N GLU A 85 -9.22 -7.92 -8.56
CA GLU A 85 -9.42 -9.24 -7.94
C GLU A 85 -8.28 -10.21 -8.29
N GLU A 86 -7.80 -10.21 -9.54
CA GLU A 86 -6.65 -11.03 -9.93
C GLU A 86 -5.37 -10.60 -9.18
N CYS A 87 -5.16 -9.29 -9.03
CA CYS A 87 -4.04 -8.76 -8.27
C CYS A 87 -4.11 -9.16 -6.78
N ILE A 88 -5.30 -9.10 -6.18
CA ILE A 88 -5.56 -9.54 -4.81
C ILE A 88 -5.28 -11.06 -4.66
N ALA A 89 -5.80 -11.88 -5.56
CA ALA A 89 -5.56 -13.34 -5.55
C ALA A 89 -4.06 -13.67 -5.71
N TYR A 90 -3.36 -12.90 -6.53
CA TYR A 90 -1.91 -13.02 -6.69
C TYR A 90 -1.17 -12.65 -5.40
N TYR A 91 -1.53 -11.55 -4.73
CA TYR A 91 -0.93 -11.18 -3.44
C TYR A 91 -1.16 -12.28 -2.40
N LYS A 92 -2.38 -12.81 -2.30
CA LYS A 92 -2.72 -13.91 -1.39
C LYS A 92 -1.81 -15.11 -1.62
N THR A 93 -1.69 -15.55 -2.87
CA THR A 93 -0.79 -16.65 -3.25
C THR A 93 0.68 -16.35 -2.93
N TRP A 94 1.12 -15.11 -3.17
CA TRP A 94 2.47 -14.65 -2.86
C TRP A 94 2.74 -14.69 -1.34
N GLN A 95 1.76 -14.27 -0.52
CA GLN A 95 1.83 -14.25 0.92
C GLN A 95 1.85 -15.67 1.49
N ASP A 96 0.94 -16.55 1.07
CA ASP A 96 0.82 -17.92 1.59
C ASP A 96 2.11 -18.73 1.40
N LYS A 97 2.75 -18.57 0.23
CA LYS A 97 4.02 -19.24 -0.08
C LYS A 97 5.18 -18.83 0.84
N ARG A 98 5.09 -17.67 1.51
CA ARG A 98 6.19 -17.06 2.26
C ARG A 98 5.92 -16.99 3.76
N TYR A 99 4.69 -16.62 4.11
CA TYR A 99 4.34 -16.20 5.46
C TYR A 99 4.46 -17.34 6.47
N THR A 100 3.98 -18.54 6.17
CA THR A 100 4.05 -19.69 7.11
C THR A 100 5.49 -20.06 7.45
N LYS A 101 6.38 -20.15 6.45
CA LYS A 101 7.80 -20.45 6.66
C LYS A 101 8.49 -19.36 7.47
N TRP A 102 8.18 -18.10 7.17
CA TRP A 102 8.71 -16.96 7.90
C TRP A 102 8.21 -16.94 9.36
N ARG A 103 6.92 -17.11 9.60
CA ARG A 103 6.31 -17.05 10.94
C ARG A 103 6.85 -18.16 11.86
N LYS A 104 7.13 -19.35 11.33
CA LYS A 104 7.81 -20.43 12.09
C LYS A 104 9.20 -20.02 12.58
N LYS A 105 9.96 -19.29 11.76
CA LYS A 105 11.31 -18.81 12.11
C LYS A 105 11.29 -17.56 13.00
N HIS A 106 10.25 -16.75 12.88
CA HIS A 106 10.13 -15.46 13.56
C HIS A 106 8.78 -15.34 14.29
N PRO A 107 8.51 -16.20 15.29
CA PRO A 107 7.18 -16.31 15.91
C PRO A 107 6.70 -15.00 16.53
N LYS A 108 7.61 -14.22 17.12
CA LYS A 108 7.32 -12.95 17.81
C LYS A 108 7.50 -11.70 16.95
N ALA A 109 7.92 -11.84 15.68
CA ALA A 109 8.18 -10.68 14.84
C ALA A 109 6.88 -10.07 14.28
N ASP A 110 6.92 -8.77 14.00
CA ASP A 110 5.80 -8.04 13.40
C ASP A 110 5.77 -8.19 11.87
N TYR A 111 4.71 -7.66 11.25
CA TYR A 111 4.55 -7.75 9.80
C TYR A 111 5.54 -6.84 9.03
N TYR A 112 6.07 -5.77 9.64
CA TYR A 112 7.14 -4.99 9.01
C TYR A 112 8.41 -5.83 8.83
N HIS A 113 8.76 -6.62 9.84
CA HIS A 113 9.84 -7.59 9.74
C HIS A 113 9.57 -8.64 8.67
N PHE A 114 8.32 -9.12 8.51
CA PHE A 114 7.96 -9.99 7.39
C PHE A 114 8.28 -9.33 6.05
N LEU A 115 7.78 -8.13 5.79
CA LEU A 115 7.99 -7.40 4.53
C LEU A 115 9.47 -7.17 4.24
N LYS A 116 10.26 -6.82 5.26
CA LYS A 116 11.72 -6.69 5.15
C LYS A 116 12.39 -8.02 4.81
N SER A 117 12.02 -9.10 5.49
CA SER A 117 12.63 -10.42 5.32
C SER A 117 12.37 -11.07 3.95
N VAL A 118 11.23 -10.76 3.31
CA VAL A 118 10.90 -11.26 1.98
C VAL A 118 11.37 -10.32 0.86
N GLY A 119 12.07 -9.24 1.21
CA GLY A 119 12.56 -8.25 0.25
C GLY A 119 11.43 -7.55 -0.51
N TYR A 120 10.31 -7.25 0.15
CA TYR A 120 9.16 -6.61 -0.52
C TYR A 120 9.54 -5.27 -1.15
N ALA A 121 10.31 -4.46 -0.41
CA ALA A 121 10.87 -3.20 -0.87
C ALA A 121 12.30 -3.04 -0.35
N THR A 122 13.12 -2.27 -1.07
CA THR A 122 14.51 -2.01 -0.70
C THR A 122 14.61 -0.88 0.32
N GLY A 123 15.41 -1.10 1.36
CA GLY A 123 15.75 -0.09 2.37
C GLY A 123 14.70 0.16 3.45
N ASP A 124 15.09 0.89 4.49
CA ASP A 124 14.23 1.16 5.66
C ASP A 124 13.20 2.27 5.39
N LYS A 125 13.39 3.05 4.32
CA LYS A 125 12.47 4.13 3.90
C LYS A 125 11.04 3.63 3.70
N TYR A 126 10.87 2.45 3.08
CA TYR A 126 9.55 1.89 2.84
C TYR A 126 8.77 1.66 4.13
N THR A 127 9.43 1.07 5.13
CA THR A 127 8.81 0.82 6.45
C THR A 127 8.39 2.13 7.11
N ALA A 128 9.21 3.18 7.02
CA ALA A 128 8.88 4.50 7.57
C ALA A 128 7.66 5.12 6.87
N GLU A 129 7.53 4.99 5.55
CA GLU A 129 6.40 5.53 4.78
C GLU A 129 5.11 4.71 4.97
N LEU A 130 5.23 3.42 5.27
CA LEU A 130 4.10 2.52 5.46
C LEU A 130 3.43 2.71 6.84
N LYS A 131 4.21 2.93 7.90
CA LYS A 131 3.73 3.14 9.28
C LYS A 131 2.55 4.14 9.41
N PRO A 132 2.64 5.39 8.89
CA PRO A 132 1.53 6.33 9.00
C PRO A 132 0.28 5.86 8.23
N LYS A 133 0.44 5.09 7.14
CA LYS A 133 -0.67 4.55 6.36
C LYS A 133 -1.37 3.41 7.09
N VAL A 134 -0.62 2.52 7.75
CA VAL A 134 -1.19 1.49 8.63
C VAL A 134 -2.00 2.12 9.76
N ALA A 135 -1.45 3.14 10.42
CA ALA A 135 -2.17 3.88 11.45
C ALA A 135 -3.45 4.53 10.89
N TRP A 136 -3.38 5.11 9.70
CA TRP A 136 -4.56 5.68 9.03
C TRP A 136 -5.61 4.61 8.72
N VAL A 137 -5.22 3.46 8.15
CA VAL A 137 -6.14 2.36 7.82
C VAL A 137 -6.88 1.89 9.07
N ARG A 138 -6.15 1.59 10.15
CA ARG A 138 -6.73 1.15 11.42
C ARG A 138 -7.69 2.15 12.04
N LYS A 139 -7.43 3.45 11.85
CA LYS A 139 -8.27 4.52 12.38
C LYS A 139 -9.52 4.78 11.52
N ASN A 140 -9.41 4.61 10.20
CA ASN A 140 -10.41 5.16 9.27
C ASN A 140 -11.24 4.10 8.56
N LEU A 141 -10.73 2.88 8.39
CA LEU A 141 -11.45 1.78 7.72
C LEU A 141 -12.00 0.82 8.75
N LYS A 142 -13.20 0.29 8.48
CA LYS A 142 -13.90 -0.62 9.38
C LYS A 142 -13.20 -1.97 9.39
N LEU A 143 -12.74 -2.38 10.56
CA LEU A 143 -12.23 -3.73 10.84
C LEU A 143 -13.34 -4.76 10.61
#